data_AF-A0A9P5HJE1-F1
#
_entry.id   AF-A0A9P5HJE1-F1
#
_cell.length_a   1.000
_cell.length_b   1.000
_cell.length_c   1.000
_cell.angle_alpha   90.00
_cell.angle_beta   90.00
_cell.angle_gamma   90.00
#
_symmetry.space_group_name_H-M   'P 1'
#
loop_
_entity.id
_entity.type
_entity.pdbx_description
1 polymer ?
#
loop_
_entity_poly.entity_id
_entity_poly.type
_entity_poly.pdbx_seq_one_letter_code
_entity_poly.pdbx_strand_id
1 'polypeptide(L)'
;MYIRAAHAEADIRILRRLIHDNPWDESSETELGHLRGHLARQNPQSKAIIDALTSNPALNTLEQEVLVIFSVPTHHYITPKFYVDTKPTTGKVVPTWNYAAAQVYGKAKVFFDSASEETSTFLQKQIQDLTHHSETTIMGYTGADRPTEWTVSDAPERYVDILKKNIVGIEITIERLEGKFKMSQEMKKEDREGVIKGLGDFDSDAAQEVSKIVQHRSDLLSQTPSHK
;
A
#
# COMPACT_ATOMS: atom_id res chain seq x y z
N MET A 1 -3.04 -4.33 -13.48
CA MET A 1 -4.49 -4.01 -13.59
C MET A 1 -4.67 -3.01 -14.73
N TYR A 2 -5.80 -2.98 -15.46
CA TYR A 2 -6.00 -1.87 -16.42
C TYR A 2 -6.30 -0.56 -15.66
N ILE A 3 -5.47 0.45 -15.88
CA ILE A 3 -5.59 1.79 -15.31
C ILE A 3 -5.87 2.76 -16.46
N ARG A 4 -7.07 3.35 -16.48
CA ARG A 4 -7.36 4.46 -17.40
C ARG A 4 -6.55 5.69 -16.97
N ALA A 5 -6.08 6.48 -17.92
CA ALA A 5 -5.28 7.69 -17.66
C ALA A 5 -5.90 8.61 -16.60
N ALA A 6 -7.23 8.83 -16.65
CA ALA A 6 -7.96 9.65 -15.68
C ALA A 6 -7.96 9.12 -14.23
N HIS A 7 -7.55 7.87 -14.02
CA HIS A 7 -7.43 7.25 -12.70
C HIS A 7 -5.97 6.96 -12.31
N ALA A 8 -5.02 7.19 -13.21
CA ALA A 8 -3.62 6.89 -12.95
C ALA A 8 -3.04 7.91 -11.98
N GLU A 9 -2.22 7.42 -11.05
CA GLU A 9 -1.37 8.26 -10.21
C GLU A 9 0.07 7.78 -10.37
N ALA A 10 0.98 8.74 -10.60
CA ALA A 10 2.40 8.48 -10.85
C ALA A 10 3.31 9.27 -9.90
N ASP A 11 2.77 10.20 -9.09
CA ASP A 11 3.57 10.91 -8.09
C ASP A 11 3.99 9.95 -6.97
N ILE A 12 5.28 9.63 -6.95
CA ILE A 12 5.90 8.72 -5.99
C ILE A 12 5.60 9.10 -4.53
N ARG A 13 5.46 10.39 -4.22
CA ARG A 13 5.17 10.86 -2.85
C ARG A 13 3.75 10.48 -2.44
N ILE A 14 2.79 10.56 -3.37
CA ILE A 14 1.41 10.12 -3.13
C ILE A 14 1.36 8.60 -2.98
N LEU A 15 2.06 7.88 -3.86
CA LEU A 15 2.04 6.42 -3.85
C LEU A 15 2.74 5.83 -2.62
N ARG A 16 3.86 6.41 -2.18
CA ARG A 16 4.53 6.02 -0.93
C ARG A 16 3.64 6.24 0.28
N ARG A 17 2.86 7.33 0.32
CA ARG A 17 1.86 7.52 1.37
C ARG A 17 0.86 6.37 1.37
N LEU A 18 0.32 5.95 0.23
CA LEU A 18 -0.62 4.80 0.19
C LEU A 18 -0.04 3.49 0.75
N ILE A 19 1.28 3.37 0.75
CA ILE A 19 2.01 2.22 1.29
C ILE A 19 2.43 2.59 2.73
N HIS A 20 1.42 2.79 3.58
CA HIS A 20 1.56 3.35 4.93
C HIS A 20 2.39 2.47 5.89
N ASP A 21 2.44 1.15 5.65
CA ASP A 21 3.02 0.16 6.58
C ASP A 21 4.43 -0.31 6.18
N ASN A 22 5.12 0.40 5.28
CA ASN A 22 6.50 0.07 4.90
C ASN A 22 7.48 1.09 5.50
N PRO A 23 8.45 0.66 6.31
CA PRO A 23 9.53 1.54 6.77
C PRO A 23 10.43 1.87 5.57
N TRP A 24 10.12 2.98 4.92
CA TRP A 24 10.88 3.53 3.82
C TRP A 24 12.26 3.99 4.29
N ASP A 25 13.24 3.91 3.40
CA ASP A 25 14.44 4.72 3.56
C ASP A 25 14.08 6.18 3.26
N GLU A 26 14.01 7.01 4.31
CA GLU A 26 13.64 8.42 4.21
C GLU A 26 14.75 9.30 3.61
N SER A 27 15.93 8.74 3.33
CA SER A 27 17.07 9.51 2.78
C SER A 27 16.87 9.98 1.33
N SER A 28 15.87 9.45 0.62
CA SER A 28 15.56 9.83 -0.75
C SER A 28 14.06 10.02 -0.98
N GLU A 29 13.66 11.21 -1.44
CA GLU A 29 12.27 11.51 -1.81
C GLU A 29 11.87 10.97 -3.19
N THR A 30 12.86 10.60 -4.03
CA THR A 30 12.65 10.31 -5.45
C THR A 30 13.00 8.88 -5.88
N GLU A 31 13.79 8.15 -5.08
CA GLU A 31 14.10 6.75 -5.39
C GLU A 31 12.91 5.84 -5.12
N LEU A 32 12.77 4.74 -5.86
CA LEU A 32 11.67 3.81 -5.63
C LEU A 32 11.84 3.03 -4.32
N GLY A 33 13.07 2.67 -3.97
CA GLY A 33 13.41 1.98 -2.72
C GLY A 33 13.10 0.48 -2.75
N HIS A 34 13.00 -0.10 -1.56
CA HIS A 34 12.74 -1.53 -1.36
C HIS A 34 11.55 -1.76 -0.44
N LEU A 35 10.78 -2.81 -0.70
CA LEU A 35 9.85 -3.36 0.29
C LEU A 35 10.55 -4.49 1.05
N ARG A 36 10.43 -4.51 2.38
CA ARG A 36 10.97 -5.59 3.21
C ARG A 36 9.85 -6.17 4.06
N GLY A 37 9.75 -7.49 4.06
CA GLY A 37 8.74 -8.21 4.82
C GLY A 37 9.16 -9.61 5.16
N HIS A 38 8.23 -10.34 5.77
CA HIS A 38 8.37 -11.77 5.97
C HIS A 38 7.03 -12.47 5.84
N LEU A 39 7.09 -13.78 5.61
CA LEU A 39 5.93 -14.67 5.58
C LEU A 39 6.17 -15.82 6.55
N ALA A 40 5.12 -16.31 7.18
CA ALA A 40 5.19 -17.55 7.95
C ALA A 40 5.65 -18.69 7.03
N ARG A 41 6.64 -19.48 7.46
CA ARG A 41 7.21 -20.58 6.66
C ARG A 41 6.16 -21.62 6.25
N GLN A 42 5.12 -21.79 7.07
CA GLN A 42 4.01 -22.72 6.82
C GLN A 42 2.98 -22.18 5.81
N ASN A 43 3.10 -20.92 5.37
CA ASN A 43 2.21 -20.34 4.36
C ASN A 43 2.39 -21.10 3.02
N PRO A 44 1.31 -21.56 2.37
CA PRO A 44 1.39 -22.21 1.07
C PRO A 44 2.16 -21.41 0.01
N GLN A 45 2.08 -20.07 0.06
CA GLN A 45 2.85 -19.19 -0.83
C GLN A 45 4.35 -19.28 -0.56
N SER A 46 4.78 -19.30 0.71
CA SER A 46 6.18 -19.47 1.07
C SER A 46 6.73 -20.80 0.56
N LYS A 47 5.95 -21.89 0.67
CA LYS A 47 6.34 -23.19 0.10
C LYS A 47 6.52 -23.11 -1.41
N ALA A 48 5.55 -22.56 -2.14
CA ALA A 48 5.63 -22.44 -3.59
C ALA A 48 6.83 -21.61 -4.06
N ILE A 49 7.13 -20.51 -3.35
CA ILE A 49 8.30 -19.65 -3.62
C ILE A 49 9.61 -20.43 -3.39
N ILE A 50 9.72 -21.14 -2.27
CA ILE A 50 10.92 -21.94 -1.94
C ILE A 50 11.11 -23.06 -2.95
N ASP A 51 10.05 -23.77 -3.33
CA ASP A 51 10.12 -24.86 -4.31
C ASP A 51 10.59 -24.35 -5.68
N ALA A 52 10.12 -23.16 -6.09
CA ALA A 52 10.55 -22.51 -7.33
C ALA A 52 12.05 -22.14 -7.31
N LEU A 53 12.53 -21.57 -6.20
CA LEU A 53 13.94 -21.18 -6.03
C LEU A 53 14.86 -22.39 -5.88
N THR A 54 14.41 -23.45 -5.20
CA THR A 54 15.19 -24.69 -5.04
C THR A 54 15.36 -25.42 -6.37
N SER A 55 14.44 -25.23 -7.31
CA SER A 55 14.56 -25.74 -8.68
C SER A 55 15.63 -25.01 -9.50
N ASN A 56 16.06 -23.81 -9.09
CA ASN A 56 17.17 -23.06 -9.68
C ASN A 56 18.12 -22.52 -8.58
N PRO A 57 18.98 -23.38 -7.99
CA PRO A 57 19.77 -23.06 -6.78
C PRO A 57 20.78 -21.92 -6.92
N ALA A 58 21.07 -21.49 -8.16
CA ALA A 58 21.98 -20.38 -8.42
C ALA A 58 21.39 -19.01 -8.05
N LEU A 59 20.08 -18.94 -7.75
CA LEU A 59 19.37 -17.70 -7.49
C LEU A 59 18.60 -17.77 -6.17
N ASN A 60 18.80 -16.77 -5.30
CA ASN A 60 17.88 -16.45 -4.20
C ASN A 60 16.86 -15.38 -4.59
N THR A 61 16.74 -15.08 -5.88
CA THR A 61 15.84 -14.08 -6.46
C THR A 61 14.91 -14.75 -7.45
N LEU A 62 13.61 -14.43 -7.37
CA LEU A 62 12.62 -14.91 -8.33
C LEU A 62 12.91 -14.33 -9.72
N GLU A 63 12.89 -15.20 -10.74
CA GLU A 63 13.10 -14.78 -12.13
C GLU A 63 11.96 -13.88 -12.61
N GLN A 64 10.73 -14.18 -12.19
CA GLN A 64 9.53 -13.43 -12.55
C GLN A 64 9.44 -12.13 -11.74
N GLU A 65 8.91 -11.07 -12.38
CA GLU A 65 8.50 -9.86 -11.68
C GLU A 65 7.37 -10.18 -10.70
N VAL A 66 7.44 -9.64 -9.49
CA VAL A 66 6.36 -9.72 -8.49
C VAL A 66 5.50 -8.47 -8.52
N LEU A 67 4.23 -8.62 -8.15
CA LEU A 67 3.28 -7.54 -7.95
C LEU A 67 2.78 -7.55 -6.51
N VAL A 68 3.00 -6.46 -5.78
CA VAL A 68 2.38 -6.20 -4.47
C VAL A 68 1.31 -5.13 -4.63
N ILE A 69 0.11 -5.39 -4.11
CA ILE A 69 -1.01 -4.45 -4.19
C ILE A 69 -1.32 -3.95 -2.78
N PHE A 70 -1.19 -2.64 -2.58
CA PHE A 70 -1.64 -1.95 -1.38
C PHE A 70 -2.99 -1.32 -1.70
N SER A 71 -4.05 -1.89 -1.14
CA SER A 71 -5.40 -1.34 -1.28
C SER A 71 -5.68 -0.38 -0.14
N VAL A 72 -6.17 0.82 -0.46
CA VAL A 72 -6.64 1.74 0.59
C VAL A 72 -7.88 1.12 1.23
N PRO A 73 -7.91 0.95 2.57
CA PRO A 73 -9.06 0.35 3.25
C PRO A 73 -10.35 1.14 3.02
N THR A 74 -10.23 2.46 2.94
CA THR A 74 -11.34 3.37 2.74
C THR A 74 -11.79 3.39 1.28
N HIS A 75 -12.95 2.79 1.01
CA HIS A 75 -13.63 2.78 -0.28
C HIS A 75 -15.15 2.83 -0.08
N HIS A 76 -15.90 3.33 -1.06
CA HIS A 76 -17.36 3.45 -0.92
C HIS A 76 -18.12 3.24 -2.23
N TYR A 77 -19.31 2.65 -2.11
CA TYR A 77 -20.27 2.55 -3.20
C TYR A 77 -20.82 3.93 -3.56
N ILE A 78 -20.86 4.24 -4.85
CA ILE A 78 -21.40 5.50 -5.38
C ILE A 78 -22.71 5.19 -6.09
N THR A 79 -23.80 5.68 -5.49
CA THR A 79 -25.14 5.59 -6.08
C THR A 79 -25.30 6.60 -7.21
N PRO A 80 -25.94 6.22 -8.33
CA PRO A 80 -26.25 7.16 -9.41
C PRO A 80 -27.15 8.32 -8.98
N LYS A 81 -27.82 8.22 -7.82
CA LYS A 81 -28.61 9.32 -7.25
C LYS A 81 -27.77 10.56 -6.92
N PHE A 82 -26.46 10.43 -6.76
CA PHE A 82 -25.56 11.54 -6.50
C PHE A 82 -25.20 12.35 -7.76
N TYR A 83 -25.44 11.82 -8.96
CA TYR A 83 -25.18 12.53 -10.21
C TYR A 83 -26.33 13.48 -10.55
N VAL A 84 -26.26 14.70 -10.01
CA VAL A 84 -27.33 15.70 -10.07
C VAL A 84 -27.51 16.37 -11.43
N ASP A 85 -26.51 16.32 -12.32
CA ASP A 85 -26.61 16.86 -13.69
C ASP A 85 -26.85 15.74 -14.72
N THR A 86 -25.98 14.73 -14.77
CA THR A 86 -26.02 13.74 -15.86
C THR A 86 -27.25 12.84 -15.77
N LYS A 87 -27.71 12.48 -14.56
CA LYS A 87 -28.89 11.63 -14.36
C LYS A 87 -30.19 12.27 -14.88
N PRO A 88 -30.59 13.48 -14.46
CA PRO A 88 -31.81 14.10 -15.00
C PRO A 88 -31.68 14.46 -16.48
N THR A 89 -30.48 14.83 -16.95
CA THR A 89 -30.28 15.28 -18.34
C THR A 89 -30.29 14.12 -19.34
N THR A 90 -29.63 13.00 -19.03
CA THR A 90 -29.46 11.90 -20.00
C THR A 90 -29.97 10.54 -19.50
N GLY A 91 -30.06 10.35 -18.19
CA GLY A 91 -30.33 9.05 -17.57
C GLY A 91 -29.20 8.01 -17.73
N LYS A 92 -28.12 8.32 -18.46
CA LYS A 92 -27.04 7.37 -18.79
C LYS A 92 -25.99 7.30 -17.68
N VAL A 93 -26.41 6.84 -16.51
CA VAL A 93 -25.56 6.68 -15.33
C VAL A 93 -25.69 5.29 -14.74
N VAL A 94 -24.59 4.77 -14.18
CA VAL A 94 -24.53 3.43 -13.56
C VAL A 94 -23.87 3.50 -12.19
N PRO A 95 -24.23 2.61 -11.26
CA PRO A 95 -23.58 2.55 -9.96
C PRO A 95 -22.12 2.14 -10.07
N THR A 96 -21.29 2.58 -9.12
CA THR A 96 -19.86 2.22 -9.12
C THR A 96 -19.26 2.23 -7.72
N TRP A 97 -17.96 1.98 -7.61
CA TRP A 97 -17.20 2.10 -6.37
C TRP A 97 -16.07 3.09 -6.56
N ASN A 98 -15.91 3.97 -5.58
CA ASN A 98 -14.73 4.80 -5.43
C ASN A 98 -13.73 4.10 -4.51
N TYR A 99 -12.48 3.99 -4.96
CA TYR A 99 -11.41 3.29 -4.26
C TYR A 99 -10.04 3.78 -4.74
N ALA A 100 -9.01 3.52 -3.94
CA ALA A 100 -7.63 3.78 -4.30
C ALA A 100 -6.75 2.56 -4.02
N ALA A 101 -5.70 2.39 -4.82
CA ALA A 101 -4.69 1.34 -4.63
C ALA A 101 -3.34 1.75 -5.23
N ALA A 102 -2.25 1.26 -4.64
CA ALA A 102 -0.92 1.29 -5.21
C ALA A 102 -0.49 -0.12 -5.65
N GLN A 103 0.16 -0.20 -6.80
CA GLN A 103 0.73 -1.41 -7.39
C GLN A 103 2.24 -1.25 -7.41
N VAL A 104 2.94 -2.16 -6.74
CA VAL A 104 4.40 -2.20 -6.68
C VAL A 104 4.87 -3.38 -7.51
N TYR A 105 5.72 -3.10 -8.47
CA TYR A 105 6.30 -4.08 -9.36
C TYR A 105 7.81 -4.13 -9.14
N GLY A 106 8.38 -5.33 -9.13
CA GLY A 106 9.82 -5.47 -8.92
C GLY A 106 10.33 -6.90 -8.83
N LYS A 107 11.56 -7.05 -8.36
CA LYS A 107 12.24 -8.35 -8.19
C LYS A 107 12.33 -8.72 -6.72
N ALA A 108 11.88 -9.93 -6.40
CA ALA A 108 11.87 -10.44 -5.04
C ALA A 108 13.09 -11.33 -4.77
N LYS A 109 13.94 -10.90 -3.83
CA LYS A 109 14.96 -11.72 -3.19
C LYS A 109 14.37 -12.35 -1.92
N VAL A 110 14.61 -13.64 -1.72
CA VAL A 110 13.98 -14.44 -0.66
C VAL A 110 15.04 -15.05 0.25
N PHE A 111 14.86 -14.85 1.56
CA PHE A 111 15.76 -15.28 2.61
C PHE A 111 15.10 -16.40 3.41
N PHE A 112 15.34 -17.65 3.00
CA PHE A 112 14.62 -18.82 3.54
C PHE A 112 15.54 -19.88 4.16
N ASP A 113 16.85 -19.78 4.02
CA ASP A 113 17.78 -20.71 4.67
C ASP A 113 18.01 -20.28 6.13
N SER A 114 17.39 -20.99 7.07
CA SER A 114 17.50 -20.69 8.49
C SER A 114 18.90 -20.92 9.08
N ALA A 115 19.78 -21.62 8.36
CA ALA A 115 21.18 -21.80 8.77
C ALA A 115 22.10 -20.69 8.23
N SER A 116 21.62 -19.88 7.29
CA SER A 116 22.38 -18.79 6.68
C SER A 116 22.45 -17.56 7.58
N GLU A 117 23.68 -17.06 7.79
CA GLU A 117 23.94 -15.80 8.50
C GLU A 117 23.30 -14.60 7.79
N GLU A 118 23.28 -14.60 6.46
CA GLU A 118 22.64 -13.56 5.65
C GLU A 118 21.13 -13.50 5.95
N THR A 119 20.47 -14.68 6.00
CA THR A 119 19.05 -14.76 6.32
C THR A 119 18.77 -14.29 7.75
N SER A 120 19.58 -14.71 8.72
CA SER A 120 19.42 -14.28 10.12
C SER A 120 19.60 -12.76 10.27
N THR A 121 20.62 -12.20 9.63
CA THR A 121 20.92 -10.75 9.65
C THR A 121 19.80 -9.95 9.00
N PHE A 122 19.33 -10.37 7.83
CA PHE A 122 18.21 -9.72 7.14
C PHE A 122 16.95 -9.73 8.01
N LEU A 123 16.56 -10.89 8.53
CA LEU A 123 15.36 -11.03 9.36
C LEU A 123 15.47 -10.21 10.65
N GLN A 124 16.63 -10.21 11.30
CA GLN A 124 16.86 -9.42 12.50
C GLN A 124 16.60 -7.94 12.25
N LYS A 125 17.25 -7.38 11.21
CA LYS A 125 17.06 -5.97 10.83
C LYS A 125 15.62 -5.67 10.44
N GLN A 126 15.02 -6.52 9.61
CA GLN A 126 13.64 -6.34 9.13
C GLN A 126 12.63 -6.33 10.29
N ILE A 127 12.77 -7.22 11.26
CA ILE A 127 11.89 -7.28 12.43
C ILE A 127 12.11 -6.07 13.34
N GLN A 128 13.36 -5.66 13.56
CA GLN A 128 13.68 -4.46 14.36
C GLN A 128 13.07 -3.20 13.76
N ASP A 129 13.26 -2.98 12.47
CA ASP A 129 12.72 -1.82 11.76
C ASP A 129 11.18 -1.82 11.79
N LEU A 130 10.54 -2.98 11.54
CA LEU A 130 9.08 -3.11 11.58
C LEU A 130 8.52 -2.91 13.00
N THR A 131 9.22 -3.42 14.01
CA THR A 131 8.84 -3.25 15.43
C THR A 131 8.90 -1.78 15.81
N HIS A 132 10.03 -1.11 15.54
CA HIS A 132 10.19 0.31 15.82
C HIS A 132 9.11 1.15 15.11
N HIS A 133 8.85 0.89 13.82
CA HIS A 133 7.78 1.57 13.09
C HIS A 133 6.40 1.35 13.72
N SER A 134 6.08 0.11 14.10
CA SER A 134 4.78 -0.22 14.70
C SER A 134 4.61 0.44 16.07
N GLU A 135 5.63 0.37 16.92
CA GLU A 135 5.60 0.94 18.27
C GLU A 135 5.54 2.47 18.22
N THR A 136 6.29 3.12 17.33
CA THR A 136 6.34 4.59 17.27
C THR A 136 5.24 5.21 16.42
N THR A 137 4.91 4.65 15.27
CA THR A 137 3.99 5.29 14.30
C THR A 137 2.54 4.86 14.55
N ILE A 138 2.32 3.57 14.85
CA ILE A 138 0.97 3.04 15.08
C ILE A 138 0.57 3.21 16.54
N MET A 139 1.40 2.75 17.48
CA MET A 139 1.09 2.84 18.91
C MET A 139 1.43 4.23 19.50
N GLY A 140 2.39 4.94 18.90
CA GLY A 140 2.84 6.24 19.40
C GLY A 140 3.69 6.15 20.66
N TYR A 141 4.32 5.02 20.94
CA TYR A 141 5.12 4.81 22.15
C TYR A 141 6.50 5.43 21.96
N THR A 142 6.70 6.62 22.53
CA THR A 142 7.91 7.44 22.34
C THR A 142 8.63 7.79 23.64
N GLY A 143 8.14 7.32 24.80
CA GLY A 143 8.80 7.51 26.10
C GLY A 143 8.71 8.91 26.73
N ALA A 144 8.02 9.87 26.10
CA ALA A 144 7.72 11.19 26.69
C ALA A 144 6.46 11.12 27.56
N ASP A 145 5.35 11.75 27.15
CA ASP A 145 4.04 11.62 27.82
C ASP A 145 3.33 10.29 27.52
N ARG A 146 4.05 9.34 26.92
CA ARG A 146 3.56 8.04 26.44
C ARG A 146 4.51 6.93 26.89
N PRO A 147 4.07 5.66 26.90
CA PRO A 147 4.96 4.53 27.18
C PRO A 147 6.19 4.54 26.28
N THR A 148 7.29 3.98 26.79
CA THR A 148 8.48 3.67 25.98
C THR A 148 8.14 2.55 25.00
N GLU A 149 8.68 2.61 23.79
CA GLU A 149 8.56 1.55 22.79
C GLU A 149 9.06 0.21 23.33
N TRP A 150 8.40 -0.88 22.93
CA TRP A 150 8.95 -2.22 23.08
C TRP A 150 9.99 -2.47 21.97
N THR A 151 11.14 -3.02 22.33
CA THR A 151 12.21 -3.36 21.39
C THR A 151 12.38 -4.86 21.28
N VAL A 152 12.87 -5.35 20.14
CA VAL A 152 13.13 -6.79 19.94
C VAL A 152 14.05 -7.36 21.01
N SER A 153 14.98 -6.56 21.54
CA SER A 153 15.91 -6.91 22.62
C SER A 153 15.24 -7.06 24.00
N ASP A 154 13.99 -6.64 24.18
CA ASP A 154 13.23 -6.90 25.40
C ASP A 154 12.77 -8.37 25.48
N ALA A 155 12.76 -9.08 24.35
CA ALA A 155 12.62 -10.54 24.33
C ALA A 155 13.98 -11.25 24.48
N PRO A 156 14.03 -12.44 25.11
CA PRO A 156 15.25 -13.25 25.15
C PRO A 156 15.76 -13.58 23.75
N GLU A 157 17.05 -13.36 23.50
CA GLU A 157 17.69 -13.56 22.18
C GLU A 157 17.40 -14.96 21.59
N ARG A 158 17.61 -16.01 22.41
CA ARG A 158 17.32 -17.39 22.00
C ARG A 158 15.86 -17.61 21.60
N TYR A 159 14.93 -16.89 22.20
CA TYR A 159 13.51 -16.97 21.86
C TYR A 159 13.26 -16.35 20.48
N VAL A 160 13.81 -15.16 20.23
CA VAL A 160 13.75 -14.49 18.91
C VAL A 160 14.37 -15.37 17.82
N ASP A 161 15.52 -15.99 18.09
CA ASP A 161 16.19 -16.89 17.14
C ASP A 161 15.35 -18.12 16.77
N ILE A 162 14.62 -18.69 17.73
CA ILE A 162 13.71 -19.81 17.46
C ILE A 162 12.55 -19.35 16.58
N LEU A 163 11.98 -18.16 16.83
CA LEU A 163 10.88 -17.62 16.04
C LEU A 163 11.32 -17.26 14.61
N LYS A 164 12.52 -16.70 14.42
CA LYS A 164 13.06 -16.39 13.07
C LYS A 164 13.11 -17.62 12.15
N LYS A 165 13.32 -18.83 12.71
CA LYS A 165 13.30 -20.08 11.91
C LYS A 165 11.92 -20.39 11.30
N ASN A 166 10.86 -19.84 11.88
CA ASN A 166 9.49 -20.06 11.45
C ASN A 166 9.00 -19.04 10.41
N ILE A 167 9.86 -18.12 9.96
CA ILE A 167 9.54 -17.16 8.92
C ILE A 167 10.53 -17.24 7.75
N VAL A 168 10.13 -16.63 6.64
CA VAL A 168 10.91 -16.46 5.42
C VAL A 168 10.93 -14.97 5.11
N GLY A 169 12.13 -14.40 4.97
CA GLY A 169 12.31 -13.00 4.61
C GLY A 169 12.08 -12.78 3.13
N ILE A 170 11.52 -11.62 2.78
CA ILE A 170 11.37 -11.17 1.40
C ILE A 170 11.81 -9.71 1.30
N GLU A 171 12.63 -9.43 0.31
CA GLU A 171 12.99 -8.08 -0.11
C GLU A 171 12.60 -7.90 -1.57
N ILE A 172 11.90 -6.82 -1.88
CA ILE A 172 11.47 -6.50 -3.23
C ILE A 172 12.15 -5.20 -3.63
N THR A 173 13.08 -5.27 -4.58
CA THR A 173 13.62 -4.10 -5.26
C THR A 173 12.55 -3.55 -6.19
N ILE A 174 12.09 -2.33 -5.92
CA ILE A 174 10.98 -1.73 -6.65
C ILE A 174 11.51 -1.20 -8.00
N GLU A 175 10.94 -1.73 -9.09
CA GLU A 175 11.28 -1.32 -10.46
C GLU A 175 10.23 -0.36 -11.03
N ARG A 176 8.97 -0.47 -10.56
CA ARG A 176 7.88 0.38 -11.01
C ARG A 176 6.78 0.51 -9.95
N LEU A 177 6.23 1.71 -9.84
CA LEU A 177 5.15 2.06 -8.91
C LEU A 177 4.00 2.68 -9.72
N GLU A 178 2.80 2.15 -9.55
CA GLU A 178 1.60 2.67 -10.23
C GLU A 178 0.44 2.84 -9.25
N GLY A 179 -0.20 3.99 -9.23
CA GLY A 179 -1.42 4.19 -8.45
C GLY A 179 -2.66 4.20 -9.30
N LYS A 180 -3.76 3.82 -8.66
CA LYS A 180 -5.10 4.00 -9.18
C LYS A 180 -5.96 4.73 -8.16
N PHE A 181 -6.54 5.84 -8.57
CA PHE A 181 -7.58 6.55 -7.84
C PHE A 181 -8.83 6.65 -8.70
N LYS A 182 -9.81 5.80 -8.39
CA LYS A 182 -11.16 5.95 -8.97
C LYS A 182 -12.00 6.72 -7.98
N MET A 183 -12.15 8.02 -8.23
CA MET A 183 -12.79 8.97 -7.31
C MET A 183 -13.75 9.91 -8.06
N SER A 184 -14.54 9.34 -8.98
CA SER A 184 -15.50 10.06 -9.85
C SER A 184 -14.90 11.20 -10.69
N GLN A 185 -13.59 11.14 -10.95
CA GLN A 185 -12.81 12.18 -11.63
C GLN A 185 -13.26 12.43 -13.07
N GLU A 186 -13.87 11.42 -13.68
CA GLU A 186 -14.43 11.41 -15.04
C GLU A 186 -15.79 12.11 -15.15
N MET A 187 -16.44 12.39 -14.03
CA MET A 187 -17.75 13.01 -13.99
C MET A 187 -17.65 14.53 -14.10
N LYS A 188 -18.75 15.16 -14.53
CA LYS A 188 -18.86 16.62 -14.57
C LYS A 188 -18.69 17.22 -13.17
N LYS A 189 -18.37 18.51 -13.10
CA LYS A 189 -18.14 19.21 -11.83
C LYS A 189 -19.35 19.08 -10.90
N GLU A 190 -20.55 19.29 -11.42
CA GLU A 190 -21.82 19.25 -10.68
C GLU A 190 -22.09 17.85 -10.12
N ASP A 191 -21.78 16.81 -10.89
CA ASP A 191 -21.93 15.42 -10.46
C ASP A 191 -20.88 15.04 -9.40
N ARG A 192 -19.65 15.56 -9.49
CA ARG A 192 -18.62 15.39 -8.44
C ARG A 192 -19.04 16.08 -7.15
N GLU A 193 -19.56 17.31 -7.22
CA GLU A 193 -20.12 18.04 -6.08
C GLU A 193 -21.31 17.28 -5.46
N GLY A 194 -22.16 16.67 -6.28
CA GLY A 194 -23.24 15.81 -5.82
C GLY A 194 -22.75 14.56 -5.09
N VAL A 195 -21.65 13.93 -5.54
CA VAL A 195 -20.99 12.83 -4.83
C VAL A 195 -20.40 13.28 -3.49
N ILE A 196 -19.71 14.42 -3.48
CA ILE A 196 -19.09 14.99 -2.26
C ILE A 196 -20.17 15.26 -1.20
N LYS A 197 -21.24 15.96 -1.59
CA LYS A 197 -22.38 16.24 -0.70
C LYS A 197 -23.07 14.95 -0.25
N GLY A 198 -23.38 14.06 -1.18
CA GLY A 198 -24.11 12.82 -0.89
C GLY A 198 -23.37 11.89 0.07
N LEU A 199 -22.04 11.82 -0.04
CA LEU A 199 -21.19 11.07 0.90
C LEU A 199 -20.99 11.82 2.22
N GLY A 200 -20.86 13.15 2.18
CA GLY A 200 -20.68 13.98 3.38
C GLY A 200 -21.91 13.99 4.30
N ASP A 201 -23.11 13.90 3.71
CA ASP A 201 -24.38 13.78 4.45
C ASP A 201 -24.63 12.36 4.99
N PHE A 202 -23.83 11.37 4.56
CA PHE A 202 -23.96 9.98 4.99
C PHE A 202 -23.11 9.73 6.25
N ASP A 203 -23.74 9.32 7.34
CA ASP A 203 -23.08 9.12 8.63
C ASP A 203 -22.23 7.83 8.65
N SER A 204 -21.05 7.93 8.06
CA SER A 204 -20.06 6.86 7.97
C SER A 204 -18.67 7.46 7.79
N ASP A 205 -17.72 7.09 8.65
CA ASP A 205 -16.33 7.54 8.56
C ASP A 205 -15.74 7.25 7.17
N ALA A 206 -16.04 6.07 6.61
CA ALA A 206 -15.58 5.68 5.29
C ALA A 206 -16.19 6.58 4.18
N ALA A 207 -17.47 6.93 4.27
CA ALA A 207 -18.11 7.82 3.31
C ALA A 207 -17.53 9.25 3.40
N GLN A 208 -17.36 9.77 4.62
CA GLN A 208 -16.77 11.09 4.85
C GLN A 208 -15.33 11.17 4.33
N GLU A 209 -14.53 10.14 4.57
CA GLU A 209 -13.14 10.11 4.10
C GLU A 209 -13.05 9.99 2.58
N VAL A 210 -13.88 9.14 1.94
CA VAL A 210 -13.98 9.11 0.47
C VAL A 210 -14.46 10.46 -0.07
N SER A 211 -15.39 11.14 0.60
CA SER A 211 -15.86 12.47 0.20
C SER A 211 -14.70 13.49 0.15
N LYS A 212 -13.85 13.54 1.18
CA LYS A 212 -12.66 14.39 1.21
C LYS A 212 -11.70 14.08 0.07
N ILE A 213 -11.47 12.79 -0.24
CA ILE A 213 -10.59 12.40 -1.34
C ILE A 213 -11.18 12.80 -2.70
N VAL A 214 -12.51 12.63 -2.90
CA VAL A 214 -13.20 13.09 -4.12
C VAL A 214 -13.07 14.61 -4.27
N GLN A 215 -13.25 15.38 -3.19
CA GLN A 215 -13.05 16.83 -3.19
C GLN A 215 -11.61 17.19 -3.60
N HIS A 216 -10.62 16.61 -2.92
CA HIS A 216 -9.21 16.88 -3.21
C HIS A 216 -8.84 16.56 -4.68
N ARG A 217 -9.29 15.42 -5.19
CA ARG A 217 -9.09 15.04 -6.60
C ARG A 217 -9.82 15.97 -7.56
N SER A 218 -11.01 16.45 -7.19
CA SER A 218 -11.76 17.41 -7.99
C SER A 218 -11.02 18.74 -8.12
N ASP A 219 -10.41 19.22 -7.03
CA ASP A 219 -9.65 20.47 -7.00
C ASP A 219 -8.39 20.42 -7.86
N LEU A 220 -7.66 19.29 -7.86
CA LEU A 220 -6.49 19.10 -8.72
C LEU A 220 -6.82 19.18 -10.21
N LEU A 221 -7.97 18.65 -10.62
CA LEU A 221 -8.45 18.76 -12.01
C LEU A 221 -8.76 20.21 -12.40
N SER A 222 -9.25 21.03 -11.46
CA SER A 222 -9.53 22.45 -11.70
C SER A 222 -8.28 23.32 -11.80
N GLN A 223 -7.13 22.85 -11.29
CA GLN A 223 -5.85 23.55 -11.32
C GLN A 223 -4.99 23.21 -12.54
N THR A 224 -5.31 22.13 -13.27
CA THR A 224 -4.56 21.74 -14.46
C THR A 224 -5.05 22.58 -15.66
N PRO A 225 -4.22 23.41 -16.31
CA PRO A 225 -4.65 24.20 -17.45
C PRO A 225 -5.15 23.27 -18.57
N SER A 226 -6.31 23.58 -19.13
CA SER A 226 -6.79 22.90 -20.35
C SER A 226 -5.75 23.13 -21.46
N HIS A 227 -4.96 22.11 -21.75
CA HIS A 227 -4.25 22.05 -23.03
C HIS A 227 -5.31 21.96 -24.13
N LYS A 228 -5.55 23.10 -24.77
CA LYS A 228 -6.20 23.18 -26.08
C LYS A 228 -5.19 22.84 -27.16
#